data_AF-A0A3P1WS37-F1
#
_entry.id   AF-A0A3P1WS37-F1
#
_cell.length_a   1.000
_cell.length_b   1.000
_cell.length_c   1.000
_cell.angle_alpha   90.00
_cell.angle_beta   90.00
_cell.angle_gamma   90.00
#
_symmetry.space_group_name_H-M   'P 1'
#
loop_
_entity.id
_entity.type
_entity.pdbx_description
1 polymer ?
#
loop_
_entity_poly.entity_id
_entity_poly.type
_entity_poly.pdbx_seq_one_letter_code
_entity_poly.pdbx_strand_id
1 'polypeptide(L)'
;MSLSPRQQEVLSQPRWEQVKRIIGWHRDPLVVADGCTPDELAAIEERLGLPLPTAIREWFELLGHRLRAVQDEAATPETISVEDDRIVIWTEDQGAWQLLVPPGGDDPVAELEFSPHELPTSVWLTGMLMSECLGAMWSWNDGTGPLGEFRPGVRGDGPMDEVNAAVFDAVRQHHPELPWPLPPMWETWYGDEDTIVRVNGTDILEWFTTSDAAHARIQHLLSDGGKPTVVARISDITDDEYQRLSRNGHFDPWLELGVDEMATVVSLARQLSADTRLEPERRHEMTMPTDDPEPLVAALIASLAPTWGDRLTVAWRANDDAPFQVAHPEGGTLTQE
;
A
#
# COMPACT_ATOMS: atom_id res chain seq x y z
N MET A 1 -29.05 -4.67 8.33
CA MET A 1 -30.16 -3.90 7.69
C MET A 1 -29.57 -3.26 6.46
N SER A 2 -30.24 -3.25 5.30
CA SER A 2 -29.71 -2.58 4.10
C SER A 2 -29.94 -1.07 4.17
N LEU A 3 -29.22 -0.29 3.37
CA LEU A 3 -29.50 1.14 3.12
C LEU A 3 -30.99 1.43 2.83
N SER A 4 -31.44 2.62 3.21
CA SER A 4 -32.79 3.10 2.89
C SER A 4 -32.92 3.38 1.38
N PRO A 5 -34.16 3.43 0.83
CA PRO A 5 -34.35 3.81 -0.58
C PRO A 5 -33.73 5.16 -0.93
N ARG A 6 -33.77 6.12 -0.01
CA ARG A 6 -33.18 7.45 -0.19
C ARG A 6 -31.65 7.37 -0.22
N GLN A 7 -31.02 6.67 0.72
CA GLN A 7 -29.56 6.50 0.72
C GLN A 7 -29.07 5.78 -0.55
N GLN A 8 -29.84 4.80 -1.05
CA GLN A 8 -29.54 4.16 -2.33
C GLN A 8 -29.64 5.13 -3.52
N GLU A 9 -30.65 6.00 -3.52
CA GLU A 9 -30.79 7.06 -4.53
C GLU A 9 -29.60 8.02 -4.48
N VAL A 10 -29.23 8.52 -3.29
CA VAL A 10 -28.07 9.39 -3.09
C VAL A 10 -26.80 8.71 -3.59
N LEU A 11 -26.51 7.50 -3.13
CA LEU A 11 -25.31 6.75 -3.53
C LEU A 11 -25.29 6.37 -5.02
N SER A 12 -26.43 6.46 -5.73
CA SER A 12 -26.50 6.26 -7.18
C SER A 12 -26.20 7.52 -7.99
N GLN A 13 -26.10 8.69 -7.36
CA GLN A 13 -25.75 9.92 -8.06
C GLN A 13 -24.28 9.88 -8.54
N PRO A 14 -23.97 10.47 -9.71
CA PRO A 14 -22.61 10.47 -10.25
C PRO A 14 -21.54 10.99 -9.30
N ARG A 15 -21.85 12.03 -8.50
CA ARG A 15 -20.90 12.62 -7.54
C ARG A 15 -20.45 11.66 -6.43
N TRP A 16 -21.24 10.61 -6.16
CA TRP A 16 -20.97 9.61 -5.12
C TRP A 16 -20.56 8.25 -5.67
N GLU A 17 -20.37 8.11 -6.99
CA GLU A 17 -19.96 6.85 -7.62
C GLU A 17 -18.66 6.33 -7.02
N GLN A 18 -17.70 7.23 -6.77
CA GLN A 18 -16.42 6.85 -6.21
C GLN A 18 -16.51 6.45 -4.74
N VAL A 19 -17.31 7.18 -3.94
CA VAL A 19 -17.59 6.82 -2.55
C VAL A 19 -18.21 5.42 -2.46
N LYS A 20 -19.11 5.07 -3.39
CA LYS A 20 -19.66 3.71 -3.50
C LYS A 20 -18.59 2.65 -3.71
N ARG A 21 -17.53 2.94 -4.48
CA ARG A 21 -16.39 2.02 -4.65
C ARG A 21 -15.60 1.88 -3.34
N ILE A 22 -15.31 2.99 -2.66
CA ILE A 22 -14.59 3.00 -1.38
C ILE A 22 -15.33 2.19 -0.31
N ILE A 23 -16.65 2.34 -0.22
CA ILE A 23 -17.51 1.55 0.67
C ILE A 23 -17.32 0.05 0.41
N GLY A 24 -17.18 -0.37 -0.86
CA GLY A 24 -16.97 -1.76 -1.26
C GLY A 24 -15.64 -2.38 -0.83
N TRP A 25 -14.69 -1.60 -0.33
CA TRP A 25 -13.42 -2.08 0.23
C TRP A 25 -13.52 -2.44 1.70
N HIS A 26 -14.58 -1.99 2.37
CA HIS A 26 -14.81 -2.26 3.77
C HIS A 26 -15.59 -3.56 3.94
N ARG A 27 -15.34 -4.27 5.04
CA ARG A 27 -15.94 -5.58 5.33
C ARG A 27 -17.44 -5.47 5.54
N ASP A 28 -17.85 -4.49 6.32
CA ASP A 28 -19.25 -4.29 6.67
C ASP A 28 -19.91 -3.40 5.62
N PRO A 29 -21.04 -3.83 5.01
CA PRO A 29 -21.80 -2.95 4.14
C PRO A 29 -22.45 -1.84 4.94
N LEU A 30 -22.66 -0.68 4.31
CA LEU A 30 -23.43 0.39 4.94
C LEU A 30 -24.86 -0.04 5.26
N VAL A 31 -25.34 0.44 6.40
CA VAL A 31 -26.70 0.24 6.91
C VAL A 31 -27.37 1.60 7.14
N VAL A 32 -28.69 1.64 7.29
CA VAL A 32 -29.42 2.91 7.54
C VAL A 32 -28.85 3.70 8.72
N ALA A 33 -28.48 3.01 9.80
CA ALA A 33 -27.99 3.61 11.03
C ALA A 33 -26.60 4.26 10.91
N ASP A 34 -25.88 4.04 9.81
CA ASP A 34 -24.57 4.66 9.56
C ASP A 34 -24.70 6.13 9.13
N GLY A 35 -25.90 6.57 8.75
CA GLY A 35 -26.18 7.92 8.29
C GLY A 35 -27.11 8.71 9.21
N CYS A 36 -27.10 10.03 9.06
CA CYS A 36 -27.99 10.94 9.75
C CYS A 36 -29.42 10.89 9.20
N THR A 37 -30.37 10.99 10.11
CA THR A 37 -31.78 11.22 9.81
C THR A 37 -32.04 12.68 9.41
N PRO A 38 -33.18 12.99 8.76
CA PRO A 38 -33.56 14.38 8.45
C PRO A 38 -33.63 15.29 9.68
N ASP A 39 -34.08 14.76 10.83
CA ASP A 39 -34.19 15.51 12.08
C ASP A 39 -32.81 15.83 12.67
N GLU A 40 -31.86 14.89 12.59
CA GLU A 40 -30.46 15.14 12.97
C GLU A 40 -29.82 16.20 12.08
N LEU A 41 -30.02 16.12 10.75
CA LEU A 41 -29.51 17.14 9.83
C LEU A 41 -30.07 18.54 10.14
N ALA A 42 -31.36 18.63 10.46
CA ALA A 42 -31.98 19.90 10.87
C ALA A 42 -31.42 20.41 12.21
N ALA A 43 -31.16 19.52 13.17
CA ALA A 43 -30.54 19.88 14.45
C ALA A 43 -29.09 20.35 14.27
N ILE A 44 -28.34 19.77 13.33
CA ILE A 44 -26.99 20.25 12.96
C ILE A 44 -27.09 21.68 12.41
N GLU A 45 -27.98 21.94 11.44
CA GLU A 45 -28.18 23.28 10.87
C GLU A 45 -28.57 24.32 11.93
N GLU A 46 -29.48 23.96 12.84
CA GLU A 46 -29.88 24.81 13.96
C GLU A 46 -28.68 25.13 14.87
N ARG A 47 -27.86 24.11 15.19
CA ARG A 47 -26.67 24.25 16.03
C ARG A 47 -25.58 25.11 15.38
N LEU A 48 -25.35 24.94 14.09
CA LEU A 48 -24.35 25.73 13.34
C LEU A 48 -24.84 27.15 13.06
N GLY A 49 -26.16 27.39 13.10
CA GLY A 49 -26.76 28.67 12.69
C GLY A 49 -26.63 28.96 11.20
N LEU A 50 -26.23 27.95 10.40
CA LEU A 50 -25.98 28.04 8.97
C LEU A 50 -26.65 26.85 8.26
N PRO A 51 -27.19 27.04 7.03
CA PRO A 51 -27.71 25.93 6.24
C PRO A 51 -26.57 25.04 5.73
N LEU A 52 -26.75 23.73 5.82
CA LEU A 52 -25.81 22.78 5.23
C LEU A 52 -26.00 22.73 3.70
N PRO A 53 -24.92 22.80 2.91
CA PRO A 53 -24.96 22.47 1.49
C PRO A 53 -25.53 21.07 1.23
N THR A 54 -26.21 20.88 0.09
CA THR A 54 -26.80 19.57 -0.27
C THR A 54 -25.77 18.45 -0.24
N ALA A 55 -24.56 18.68 -0.76
CA ALA A 55 -23.48 17.70 -0.75
C ALA A 55 -23.09 17.25 0.68
N ILE A 56 -23.04 18.17 1.66
CA ILE A 56 -22.75 17.83 3.06
C ILE A 56 -23.93 17.08 3.70
N ARG A 57 -25.16 17.48 3.40
CA ARG A 57 -26.36 16.77 3.87
C ARG A 57 -26.36 15.33 3.38
N GLU A 58 -26.11 15.12 2.09
CA GLU A 58 -26.00 13.79 1.47
C GLU A 58 -24.85 12.98 2.05
N TRP A 59 -23.69 13.59 2.27
CA TRP A 59 -22.54 12.97 2.91
C TRP A 59 -22.88 12.41 4.31
N PHE A 60 -23.49 13.24 5.16
CA PHE A 60 -23.93 12.80 6.48
C PHE A 60 -25.09 11.83 6.44
N GLU A 61 -26.01 11.96 5.47
CA GLU A 61 -27.07 10.98 5.25
C GLU A 61 -26.51 9.59 4.89
N LEU A 62 -25.33 9.52 4.25
CA LEU A 62 -24.67 8.27 3.92
C LEU A 62 -23.79 7.72 5.05
N LEU A 63 -22.96 8.58 5.67
CA LEU A 63 -21.80 8.15 6.46
C LEU A 63 -21.69 8.83 7.83
N GLY A 64 -22.59 9.72 8.21
CA GLY A 64 -22.42 10.62 9.36
C GLY A 64 -22.02 9.92 10.66
N HIS A 65 -22.61 8.76 10.96
CA HIS A 65 -22.35 7.97 12.16
C HIS A 65 -21.27 6.89 11.98
N ARG A 66 -20.78 6.71 10.75
CA ARG A 66 -19.80 5.66 10.39
C ARG A 66 -18.37 6.17 10.27
N LEU A 67 -18.19 7.46 10.00
CA LEU A 67 -16.87 8.08 9.85
C LEU A 67 -16.04 7.94 11.13
N ARG A 68 -14.76 7.64 10.94
CA ARG A 68 -13.75 7.55 11.99
C ARG A 68 -12.51 8.31 11.51
N ALA A 69 -11.90 9.05 12.41
CA ALA A 69 -10.56 9.58 12.17
C ALA A 69 -9.57 8.42 12.06
N VAL A 70 -8.69 8.46 11.06
CA VAL A 70 -7.58 7.52 10.91
C VAL A 70 -6.28 8.29 11.09
N GLN A 71 -6.03 9.21 10.17
CA GLN A 71 -4.97 10.19 10.26
C GLN A 71 -5.64 11.54 10.53
N ASP A 72 -6.33 12.10 9.55
CA ASP A 72 -7.01 13.38 9.67
C ASP A 72 -8.42 13.23 10.27
N GLU A 73 -8.92 14.29 10.91
CA GLU A 73 -10.22 14.31 11.57
C GLU A 73 -11.33 14.75 10.61
N ALA A 74 -12.08 13.78 10.08
CA ALA A 74 -13.34 14.06 9.40
C ALA A 74 -14.38 14.59 10.39
N ALA A 75 -15.09 15.67 10.03
CA ALA A 75 -16.17 16.16 10.86
C ALA A 75 -17.31 15.13 10.97
N THR A 76 -17.82 14.98 12.19
CA THR A 76 -18.98 14.13 12.51
C THR A 76 -20.20 15.02 12.78
N PRO A 77 -21.42 14.47 12.87
CA PRO A 77 -22.62 15.19 13.28
C PRO A 77 -22.44 15.97 14.60
N GLU A 78 -21.61 15.48 15.51
CA GLU A 78 -21.30 16.09 16.79
C GLU A 78 -20.17 17.12 16.71
N THR A 79 -19.17 16.88 15.87
CA THR A 79 -17.93 17.69 15.83
C THR A 79 -17.91 18.77 14.75
N ILE A 80 -18.80 18.70 13.74
CA ILE A 80 -18.91 19.73 12.71
C ILE A 80 -19.14 21.11 13.35
N SER A 81 -18.37 22.09 12.90
CA SER A 81 -18.26 23.42 13.51
C SER A 81 -18.27 24.53 12.45
N VAL A 82 -18.23 25.78 12.90
CA VAL A 82 -18.17 26.97 12.04
C VAL A 82 -16.95 27.81 12.42
N GLU A 83 -16.21 28.25 11.40
CA GLU A 83 -15.11 29.20 11.49
C GLU A 83 -15.28 30.26 10.39
N ASP A 84 -15.28 31.55 10.75
CA ASP A 84 -15.45 32.68 9.81
C ASP A 84 -16.60 32.53 8.79
N ASP A 85 -17.81 32.17 9.28
CA ASP A 85 -19.01 31.92 8.47
C ASP A 85 -18.83 30.80 7.41
N ARG A 86 -17.88 29.90 7.63
CA ARG A 86 -17.65 28.67 6.87
C ARG A 86 -17.85 27.45 7.75
N ILE A 87 -18.26 26.35 7.15
CA ILE A 87 -18.43 25.07 7.82
C ILE A 87 -17.11 24.30 7.72
N VAL A 88 -16.54 23.89 8.86
CA VAL A 88 -15.33 23.06 8.92
C VAL A 88 -15.74 21.59 8.78
N ILE A 89 -15.31 20.92 7.71
CA ILE A 89 -15.70 19.52 7.43
C ILE A 89 -14.55 18.51 7.55
N TRP A 90 -13.31 18.99 7.61
CA TRP A 90 -12.12 18.17 7.81
C TRP A 90 -11.04 19.02 8.47
N THR A 91 -10.24 18.40 9.33
CA THR A 91 -9.12 19.04 10.01
C THR A 91 -7.95 18.07 10.05
N GLU A 92 -6.75 18.54 9.74
CA GLU A 92 -5.54 17.74 9.89
C GLU A 92 -5.27 17.41 11.36
N ASP A 93 -4.63 16.27 11.62
CA ASP A 93 -4.41 15.72 12.97
C ASP A 93 -3.61 16.62 13.93
N GLN A 94 -2.79 17.52 13.40
CA GLN A 94 -2.01 18.52 14.14
C GLN A 94 -2.62 19.93 14.03
N GLY A 95 -3.77 20.07 13.37
CA GLY A 95 -4.45 21.32 13.10
C GLY A 95 -3.69 22.23 12.13
N ALA A 96 -2.85 21.66 11.27
CA ALA A 96 -2.05 22.43 10.32
C ALA A 96 -2.89 23.04 9.20
N TRP A 97 -4.03 22.42 8.85
CA TRP A 97 -4.96 22.91 7.84
C TRP A 97 -6.40 22.43 8.10
N GLN A 98 -7.35 23.14 7.49
CA GLN A 98 -8.78 22.79 7.48
C GLN A 98 -9.39 22.79 6.07
N LEU A 99 -10.44 21.99 5.89
CA LEU A 99 -11.34 22.04 4.75
C LEU A 99 -12.61 22.82 5.11
N LEU A 100 -12.77 23.98 4.48
CA LEU A 100 -13.79 24.99 4.76
C LEU A 100 -14.83 25.05 3.64
N VAL A 101 -16.11 25.07 3.99
CA VAL A 101 -17.21 25.07 3.02
C VAL A 101 -18.14 26.26 3.21
N PRO A 102 -18.47 27.02 2.15
CA PRO A 102 -19.52 28.03 2.21
C PRO A 102 -20.88 27.43 2.59
N PRO A 103 -21.72 28.13 3.37
CA PRO A 103 -23.02 27.62 3.75
C PRO A 103 -24.01 27.59 2.57
N GLY A 104 -24.91 26.61 2.58
CA GLY A 104 -25.97 26.44 1.58
C GLY A 104 -25.50 26.09 0.16
N GLY A 105 -26.43 26.10 -0.79
CA GLY A 105 -26.17 25.68 -2.16
C GLY A 105 -26.21 24.15 -2.35
N ASP A 106 -25.99 23.69 -3.58
CA ASP A 106 -25.97 22.25 -3.90
C ASP A 106 -24.60 21.65 -3.55
N ASP A 107 -23.57 22.07 -4.26
CA ASP A 107 -22.19 21.59 -4.09
C ASP A 107 -21.23 22.78 -4.24
N PRO A 108 -21.17 23.66 -3.22
CA PRO A 108 -20.32 24.84 -3.30
C PRO A 108 -18.85 24.44 -3.41
N VAL A 109 -18.04 25.35 -3.94
CA VAL A 109 -16.58 25.20 -3.93
C VAL A 109 -16.10 25.28 -2.49
N ALA A 110 -15.42 24.23 -2.03
CA ALA A 110 -14.77 24.22 -0.74
C ALA A 110 -13.31 24.67 -0.89
N GLU A 111 -12.82 25.32 0.16
CA GLU A 111 -11.47 25.83 0.28
C GLU A 111 -10.71 24.95 1.26
N LEU A 112 -9.63 24.35 0.78
CA LEU A 112 -8.68 23.68 1.63
C LEU A 112 -7.53 24.65 1.89
N GLU A 113 -7.22 24.91 3.15
CA GLU A 113 -6.16 25.86 3.49
C GLU A 113 -4.84 25.48 2.82
N PHE A 114 -4.13 26.49 2.31
CA PHE A 114 -2.87 26.36 1.56
C PHE A 114 -2.95 25.61 0.22
N SER A 115 -4.13 25.14 -0.18
CA SER A 115 -4.36 24.56 -1.51
C SER A 115 -4.57 25.66 -2.55
N PRO A 116 -3.95 25.57 -3.74
CA PRO A 116 -4.29 26.44 -4.86
C PRO A 116 -5.57 26.01 -5.58
N HIS A 117 -6.20 24.90 -5.17
CA HIS A 117 -7.31 24.29 -5.89
C HIS A 117 -8.67 24.70 -5.33
N GLU A 118 -9.55 25.15 -6.22
CA GLU A 118 -10.95 25.45 -5.95
C GLU A 118 -11.82 24.34 -6.54
N LEU A 119 -12.19 23.35 -5.71
CA LEU A 119 -12.97 22.18 -6.13
C LEU A 119 -14.32 22.11 -5.40
N PRO A 120 -15.35 21.46 -6.00
CA PRO A 120 -16.61 21.21 -5.33
C PRO A 120 -16.43 20.42 -4.02
N THR A 121 -17.34 20.63 -3.07
CA THR A 121 -17.31 19.98 -1.75
C THR A 121 -17.34 18.46 -1.85
N SER A 122 -18.19 17.89 -2.71
CA SER A 122 -18.29 16.43 -2.90
C SER A 122 -16.99 15.80 -3.42
N VAL A 123 -16.28 16.56 -4.26
CA VAL A 123 -14.98 16.19 -4.83
C VAL A 123 -13.94 16.14 -3.70
N TRP A 124 -13.86 17.18 -2.87
CA TRP A 124 -12.97 17.17 -1.71
C TRP A 124 -13.27 16.03 -0.71
N LEU A 125 -14.54 15.84 -0.33
CA LEU A 125 -14.94 14.77 0.60
C LEU A 125 -14.53 13.37 0.11
N THR A 126 -14.68 13.12 -1.19
CA THR A 126 -14.25 11.86 -1.81
C THR A 126 -12.73 11.69 -1.76
N GLY A 127 -11.98 12.76 -2.07
CA GLY A 127 -10.51 12.74 -2.04
C GLY A 127 -9.95 12.53 -0.64
N MET A 128 -10.54 13.18 0.37
CA MET A 128 -10.16 13.00 1.77
C MET A 128 -10.47 11.60 2.27
N LEU A 129 -11.66 11.05 1.95
CA LEU A 129 -11.99 9.68 2.31
C LEU A 129 -11.02 8.66 1.68
N MET A 130 -10.62 8.88 0.42
CA MET A 130 -9.58 8.07 -0.22
C MET A 130 -8.23 8.20 0.48
N SER A 131 -7.83 9.43 0.80
CA SER A 131 -6.59 9.73 1.52
C SER A 131 -6.54 8.98 2.85
N GLU A 132 -7.61 9.01 3.64
CA GLU A 132 -7.70 8.29 4.90
C GLU A 132 -7.67 6.76 4.71
N CYS A 133 -8.19 6.24 3.60
CA CYS A 133 -8.06 4.82 3.28
C CYS A 133 -6.60 4.42 3.03
N LEU A 134 -5.82 5.27 2.36
CA LEU A 134 -4.37 5.07 2.21
C LEU A 134 -3.63 5.22 3.53
N GLY A 135 -3.93 6.29 4.29
CA GLY A 135 -3.40 6.54 5.63
C GLY A 135 -3.56 5.33 6.55
N ALA A 136 -4.74 4.71 6.49
CA ALA A 136 -5.07 3.51 7.27
C ALA A 136 -4.18 2.30 6.98
N MET A 137 -3.65 2.17 5.76
CA MET A 137 -2.86 0.99 5.38
C MET A 137 -1.50 0.96 6.09
N TRP A 138 -0.99 2.12 6.52
CA TRP A 138 0.37 2.22 7.04
C TRP A 138 0.47 2.74 8.46
N SER A 139 -0.58 3.38 9.00
CA SER A 139 -0.60 3.92 10.35
C SER A 139 -0.59 2.85 11.48
N TRP A 140 -0.12 1.63 11.18
CA TRP A 140 -0.26 0.43 12.01
C TRP A 140 -1.71 0.13 12.43
N ASN A 141 -2.69 0.69 11.72
CA ASN A 141 -4.07 0.32 11.92
C ASN A 141 -4.20 -1.15 11.56
N ASP A 142 -4.92 -1.90 12.39
CA ASP A 142 -5.14 -3.35 12.34
C ASP A 142 -5.99 -3.81 11.15
N GLY A 143 -5.86 -3.13 10.00
CA GLY A 143 -6.73 -3.26 8.84
C GLY A 143 -8.02 -2.46 8.96
N THR A 144 -8.03 -1.38 9.76
CA THR A 144 -9.20 -0.50 9.96
C THR A 144 -9.03 0.84 9.26
N GLY A 145 -9.96 1.16 8.36
CA GLY A 145 -10.06 2.44 7.66
C GLY A 145 -11.11 3.40 8.22
N PRO A 146 -11.37 4.52 7.52
CA PRO A 146 -12.30 5.55 7.97
C PRO A 146 -13.75 5.07 8.08
N LEU A 147 -14.09 3.96 7.43
CA LEU A 147 -15.43 3.33 7.51
C LEU A 147 -15.39 1.96 8.20
N GLY A 148 -14.39 1.68 9.04
CA GLY A 148 -14.23 0.44 9.78
C GLY A 148 -13.26 -0.56 9.15
N GLU A 149 -13.38 -1.85 9.49
CA GLU A 149 -12.43 -2.86 9.02
C GLU A 149 -12.50 -3.06 7.50
N PHE A 150 -11.35 -3.13 6.83
CA PHE A 150 -11.25 -3.51 5.43
C PHE A 150 -11.63 -4.98 5.23
N ARG A 151 -12.11 -5.30 4.03
CA ARG A 151 -12.39 -6.68 3.63
C ARG A 151 -11.07 -7.44 3.41
N PRO A 152 -11.07 -8.78 3.56
CA PRO A 152 -9.91 -9.59 3.19
C PRO A 152 -9.45 -9.33 1.75
N GLY A 153 -8.14 -9.26 1.54
CA GLY A 153 -7.54 -9.00 0.23
C GLY A 153 -7.32 -7.52 -0.08
N VAL A 154 -7.88 -6.61 0.72
CA VAL A 154 -7.43 -5.21 0.71
C VAL A 154 -6.08 -5.14 1.44
N ARG A 155 -5.09 -4.55 0.77
CA ARG A 155 -3.71 -4.39 1.27
C ARG A 155 -3.15 -3.08 0.77
N GLY A 156 -2.30 -2.44 1.54
CA GLY A 156 -1.52 -1.30 1.08
C GLY A 156 -0.22 -1.22 1.83
N ASP A 157 0.55 -0.19 1.50
CA ASP A 157 1.74 0.18 2.24
C ASP A 157 1.83 1.71 2.34
N GLY A 158 2.67 2.17 3.25
CA GLY A 158 2.80 3.58 3.60
C GLY A 158 3.54 4.42 2.59
N PRO A 159 3.81 5.68 2.95
CA PRO A 159 4.69 6.52 2.18
C PRO A 159 6.04 5.80 2.03
N MET A 160 6.29 5.33 0.82
CA MET A 160 7.58 4.78 0.45
C MET A 160 8.48 5.96 0.10
N ASP A 161 9.31 6.35 1.06
CA ASP A 161 10.39 7.29 0.84
C ASP A 161 11.54 6.53 0.16
N GLU A 162 12.24 7.14 -0.80
CA GLU A 162 13.32 6.52 -1.60
C GLU A 162 12.89 5.59 -2.75
N VAL A 163 11.68 5.76 -3.27
CA VAL A 163 11.27 5.08 -4.51
C VAL A 163 12.09 5.60 -5.70
N ASN A 164 12.73 4.69 -6.43
CA ASN A 164 13.56 5.10 -7.56
C ASN A 164 12.69 5.62 -8.74
N ALA A 165 13.26 6.49 -9.58
CA ALA A 165 12.52 7.11 -10.70
C ALA A 165 11.91 6.09 -11.68
N ALA A 166 12.55 4.92 -11.85
CA ALA A 166 12.05 3.87 -12.74
C ALA A 166 10.76 3.23 -12.23
N VAL A 167 10.57 3.13 -10.91
CA VAL A 167 9.31 2.66 -10.31
C VAL A 167 8.19 3.65 -10.57
N PHE A 168 8.43 4.97 -10.42
CA PHE A 168 7.42 5.97 -10.76
C PHE A 168 7.03 5.91 -12.24
N ASP A 169 8.01 5.78 -13.14
CA ASP A 169 7.74 5.64 -14.57
C ASP A 169 6.97 4.35 -14.87
N ALA A 170 7.29 3.24 -14.19
CA ALA A 170 6.56 1.99 -14.31
C ALA A 170 5.11 2.13 -13.82
N VAL A 171 4.86 2.77 -12.67
CA VAL A 171 3.49 3.06 -12.21
C VAL A 171 2.74 3.87 -13.26
N ARG A 172 3.32 4.95 -13.78
CA ARG A 172 2.70 5.79 -14.82
C ARG A 172 2.41 5.03 -16.11
N GLN A 173 3.26 4.08 -16.47
CA GLN A 173 3.11 3.26 -17.68
C GLN A 173 2.04 2.17 -17.51
N HIS A 174 1.96 1.54 -16.34
CA HIS A 174 1.10 0.39 -16.09
C HIS A 174 -0.28 0.78 -15.54
N HIS A 175 -0.40 1.93 -14.89
CA HIS A 175 -1.63 2.42 -14.30
C HIS A 175 -2.00 3.76 -14.90
N PRO A 176 -3.19 3.90 -15.53
CA PRO A 176 -3.64 5.18 -16.03
C PRO A 176 -3.85 6.16 -14.89
N GLU A 177 -3.69 7.44 -15.22
CA GLU A 177 -4.08 8.52 -14.32
C GLU A 177 -5.58 8.46 -14.05
N LEU A 178 -5.96 8.54 -12.77
CA LEU A 178 -7.34 8.55 -12.34
C LEU A 178 -7.79 10.01 -12.20
N PRO A 179 -8.94 10.40 -12.79
CA PRO A 179 -9.46 11.76 -12.71
C PRO A 179 -10.13 12.01 -11.35
N TRP A 180 -9.43 11.67 -10.27
CA TRP A 180 -9.94 11.68 -8.91
C TRP A 180 -9.47 12.93 -8.14
N PRO A 181 -10.26 13.41 -7.19
CA PRO A 181 -9.90 14.54 -6.33
C PRO A 181 -8.59 14.30 -5.58
N LEU A 182 -7.66 15.26 -5.63
CA LEU A 182 -6.36 15.18 -4.96
C LEU A 182 -6.31 16.10 -3.74
N PRO A 183 -5.84 15.62 -2.58
CA PRO A 183 -5.30 16.48 -1.55
C PRO A 183 -4.12 17.30 -2.10
N PRO A 184 -3.88 18.52 -1.60
CA PRO A 184 -3.06 19.55 -2.23
C PRO A 184 -1.57 19.24 -2.22
N MET A 185 -1.18 18.30 -1.36
CA MET A 185 0.19 17.83 -1.23
C MET A 185 0.54 16.75 -2.26
N TRP A 186 -0.39 16.33 -3.11
CA TRP A 186 -0.20 15.21 -4.02
C TRP A 186 -0.34 15.62 -5.48
N GLU A 187 0.49 15.03 -6.34
CA GLU A 187 0.54 15.37 -7.75
C GLU A 187 -0.62 14.74 -8.51
N THR A 188 -0.81 13.43 -8.36
CA THR A 188 -1.91 12.71 -9.02
C THR A 188 -2.16 11.31 -8.44
N TRP A 189 -3.30 10.73 -8.85
CA TRP A 189 -3.68 9.34 -8.59
C TRP A 189 -3.44 8.52 -9.86
N TYR A 190 -2.89 7.33 -9.69
CA TYR A 190 -2.82 6.32 -10.73
C TYR A 190 -3.57 5.08 -10.28
N GLY A 191 -4.14 4.32 -11.20
CA GLY A 191 -4.72 3.05 -10.81
C GLY A 191 -5.66 2.42 -11.82
N ASP A 192 -6.30 1.35 -11.36
CA ASP A 192 -7.33 0.61 -12.06
C ASP A 192 -8.50 0.31 -11.09
N GLU A 193 -9.33 -0.69 -11.41
CA GLU A 193 -10.44 -1.08 -10.53
C GLU A 193 -9.99 -1.64 -9.18
N ASP A 194 -8.80 -2.25 -9.14
CA ASP A 194 -8.31 -3.01 -8.00
C ASP A 194 -7.04 -2.43 -7.37
N THR A 195 -6.39 -1.44 -8.00
CA THR A 195 -5.10 -0.87 -7.59
C THR A 195 -5.20 0.64 -7.60
N ILE A 196 -4.85 1.28 -6.49
CA ILE A 196 -4.73 2.74 -6.41
C ILE A 196 -3.34 3.08 -5.91
N VAL A 197 -2.71 4.02 -6.58
CA VAL A 197 -1.40 4.55 -6.26
C VAL A 197 -1.53 6.07 -6.19
N ARG A 198 -0.96 6.67 -5.14
CA ARG A 198 -0.89 8.11 -4.96
C ARG A 198 0.58 8.50 -4.99
N VAL A 199 0.90 9.51 -5.81
CA VAL A 199 2.28 9.98 -6.02
C VAL A 199 2.38 11.45 -5.64
N ASN A 200 3.42 11.80 -4.88
CA ASN A 200 3.83 13.18 -4.64
C ASN A 200 5.18 13.42 -5.31
N GLY A 201 5.15 13.98 -6.53
CA GLY A 201 6.35 14.27 -7.31
C GLY A 201 7.16 13.01 -7.62
N THR A 202 8.39 12.98 -7.13
CA THR A 202 9.34 11.86 -7.30
C THR A 202 9.77 11.26 -5.97
N ASP A 203 9.12 11.63 -4.87
CA ASP A 203 9.68 11.42 -3.54
C ASP A 203 8.84 10.46 -2.72
N ILE A 204 7.52 10.48 -2.87
CA ILE A 204 6.61 9.64 -2.09
C ILE A 204 5.65 8.89 -3.01
N LEU A 205 5.56 7.59 -2.79
CA LEU A 205 4.56 6.70 -3.36
C LEU A 205 3.79 6.01 -2.24
N GLU A 206 2.47 6.06 -2.31
CA GLU A 206 1.59 5.26 -1.47
C GLU A 206 0.69 4.43 -2.37
N TRP A 207 0.26 3.28 -1.88
CA TRP A 207 -0.63 2.44 -2.67
C TRP A 207 -1.52 1.60 -1.79
N PHE A 208 -2.67 1.24 -2.35
CA PHE A 208 -3.46 0.11 -1.85
C PHE A 208 -4.06 -0.67 -3.01
N THR A 209 -4.40 -1.92 -2.73
CA THR A 209 -4.96 -2.89 -3.65
C THR A 209 -6.15 -3.56 -3.00
N THR A 210 -7.05 -4.11 -3.80
CA THR A 210 -8.29 -4.74 -3.31
C THR A 210 -8.45 -6.21 -3.70
N SER A 211 -7.42 -6.77 -4.35
CA SER A 211 -7.34 -8.16 -4.78
C SER A 211 -5.91 -8.69 -4.70
N ASP A 212 -5.75 -10.01 -4.52
CA ASP A 212 -4.43 -10.66 -4.49
C ASP A 212 -3.65 -10.47 -5.79
N ALA A 213 -4.37 -10.48 -6.92
CA ALA A 213 -3.76 -10.26 -8.23
C ALA A 213 -3.23 -8.83 -8.39
N ALA A 214 -3.97 -7.83 -7.92
CA ALA A 214 -3.50 -6.44 -7.90
C ALA A 214 -2.30 -6.26 -6.96
N HIS A 215 -2.36 -6.87 -5.77
CA HIS A 215 -1.24 -6.86 -4.84
C HIS A 215 0.03 -7.48 -5.45
N ALA A 216 -0.08 -8.63 -6.12
CA ALA A 216 1.06 -9.23 -6.80
C ALA A 216 1.63 -8.33 -7.91
N ARG A 217 0.77 -7.64 -8.69
CA ARG A 217 1.21 -6.69 -9.72
C ARG A 217 1.95 -5.50 -9.13
N ILE A 218 1.42 -4.87 -8.10
CA ILE A 218 2.07 -3.69 -7.50
C ILE A 218 3.37 -4.10 -6.80
N GLN A 219 3.42 -5.24 -6.10
CA GLN A 219 4.65 -5.75 -5.50
C GLN A 219 5.74 -6.00 -6.54
N HIS A 220 5.36 -6.54 -7.70
CA HIS A 220 6.27 -6.72 -8.81
C HIS A 220 6.76 -5.39 -9.41
N LEU A 221 5.90 -4.36 -9.47
CA LEU A 221 6.32 -3.02 -9.92
C LEU A 221 7.27 -2.36 -8.92
N LEU A 222 7.00 -2.53 -7.63
CA LEU A 222 7.75 -1.90 -6.54
C LEU A 222 9.07 -2.61 -6.24
N SER A 223 9.26 -3.87 -6.67
CA SER A 223 10.50 -4.61 -6.46
C SER A 223 11.65 -4.10 -7.34
N ASP A 224 12.02 -2.82 -7.29
CA ASP A 224 13.19 -2.23 -8.00
C ASP A 224 13.30 -2.64 -9.50
N GLY A 225 12.19 -2.87 -10.20
CA GLY A 225 12.21 -3.39 -11.57
C GLY A 225 12.89 -4.77 -11.71
N GLY A 226 12.92 -5.53 -10.62
CA GLY A 226 13.73 -6.72 -10.38
C GLY A 226 15.21 -6.40 -10.46
N LYS A 227 15.81 -5.91 -9.38
CA LYS A 227 17.28 -5.99 -9.25
C LYS A 227 17.71 -7.40 -9.65
N PRO A 228 18.77 -7.54 -10.47
CA PRO A 228 19.30 -8.85 -10.79
C PRO A 228 19.44 -9.66 -9.51
N THR A 229 18.80 -10.82 -9.50
CA THR A 229 18.70 -11.62 -8.29
C THR A 229 19.56 -12.84 -8.50
N VAL A 230 20.51 -13.04 -7.58
CA VAL A 230 21.33 -14.25 -7.52
C VAL A 230 20.77 -15.18 -6.46
N VAL A 231 20.52 -16.43 -6.84
CA VAL A 231 20.09 -17.50 -5.96
C VAL A 231 21.24 -18.50 -5.79
N ALA A 232 21.56 -18.82 -4.54
CA ALA A 232 22.43 -19.93 -4.19
C ALA A 232 21.65 -20.95 -3.36
N ARG A 233 21.49 -22.17 -3.90
CA ARG A 233 20.75 -23.26 -3.28
C ARG A 233 21.68 -24.44 -3.01
N ILE A 234 21.65 -25.00 -1.81
CA ILE A 234 22.33 -26.24 -1.44
C ILE A 234 21.28 -27.31 -1.21
N SER A 235 21.34 -28.39 -1.97
CA SER A 235 20.40 -29.51 -1.94
C SER A 235 20.94 -30.71 -1.16
N ASP A 236 20.03 -31.62 -0.79
CA ASP A 236 20.34 -32.90 -0.14
C ASP A 236 21.13 -32.78 1.17
N ILE A 237 20.89 -31.74 1.98
CA ILE A 237 21.60 -31.52 3.25
C ILE A 237 21.35 -32.68 4.21
N THR A 238 22.42 -33.38 4.59
CA THR A 238 22.35 -34.51 5.53
C THR A 238 22.12 -34.04 6.97
N ASP A 239 21.63 -34.92 7.84
CA ASP A 239 21.47 -34.61 9.27
C ASP A 239 22.80 -34.19 9.91
N ASP A 240 23.87 -34.91 9.61
CA ASP A 240 25.18 -34.66 10.18
C ASP A 240 25.74 -33.30 9.73
N GLU A 241 25.58 -32.96 8.45
CA GLU A 241 25.95 -31.63 7.93
C GLU A 241 25.13 -30.53 8.57
N TYR A 242 23.81 -30.73 8.69
CA TYR A 242 22.92 -29.76 9.33
C TYR A 242 23.31 -29.54 10.78
N GLN A 243 23.52 -30.60 11.57
CA GLN A 243 23.92 -30.49 12.97
C GLN A 243 25.31 -29.85 13.12
N ARG A 244 26.25 -30.15 12.22
CA ARG A 244 27.60 -29.60 12.24
C ARG A 244 27.65 -28.10 11.91
N LEU A 245 26.83 -27.68 10.94
CA LEU A 245 26.83 -26.30 10.40
C LEU A 245 25.75 -25.41 11.04
N SER A 246 24.88 -25.97 11.88
CA SER A 246 23.90 -25.19 12.61
C SER A 246 24.48 -24.56 13.87
N ARG A 247 24.30 -23.24 14.01
CA ARG A 247 24.53 -22.54 15.28
C ARG A 247 23.23 -21.93 15.77
N ASN A 248 22.88 -22.20 17.02
CA ASN A 248 21.64 -21.71 17.63
C ASN A 248 20.38 -22.06 16.83
N GLY A 249 20.36 -23.22 16.17
CA GLY A 249 19.23 -23.66 15.34
C GLY A 249 19.17 -23.06 13.93
N HIS A 250 20.15 -22.24 13.54
CA HIS A 250 20.26 -21.70 12.19
C HIS A 250 21.41 -22.38 11.43
N PHE A 251 21.09 -22.99 10.29
CA PHE A 251 22.07 -23.58 9.39
C PHE A 251 22.88 -22.48 8.72
N ASP A 252 24.19 -22.49 8.95
CA ASP A 252 25.15 -21.57 8.37
C ASP A 252 26.14 -22.38 7.51
N PRO A 253 25.91 -22.53 6.20
CA PRO A 253 26.80 -23.31 5.33
C PRO A 253 28.20 -22.70 5.19
N TRP A 254 28.41 -21.51 5.75
CA TRP A 254 29.64 -20.72 5.66
C TRP A 254 30.57 -20.93 6.85
N LEU A 255 30.13 -21.66 7.87
CA LEU A 255 30.85 -21.80 9.15
C LEU A 255 32.29 -22.32 9.01
N GLU A 256 32.54 -23.13 7.98
CA GLU A 256 33.82 -23.79 7.72
C GLU A 256 34.68 -23.07 6.67
N LEU A 257 34.13 -22.07 5.97
CA LEU A 257 34.85 -21.26 5.01
C LEU A 257 35.53 -20.10 5.76
N GLY A 258 36.86 -20.03 5.69
CA GLY A 258 37.66 -19.06 6.44
C GLY A 258 37.23 -17.61 6.21
N VAL A 259 37.27 -16.79 7.27
CA VAL A 259 36.69 -15.43 7.32
C VAL A 259 37.25 -14.48 6.25
N ASP A 260 38.51 -14.66 5.85
CA ASP A 260 39.23 -13.69 4.99
C ASP A 260 38.86 -13.77 3.49
N GLU A 261 38.49 -14.94 2.96
CA GLU A 261 38.06 -15.08 1.56
C GLU A 261 36.58 -14.69 1.36
N MET A 262 35.84 -14.57 2.47
CA MET A 262 34.38 -14.53 2.51
C MET A 262 33.81 -13.23 3.07
N ALA A 263 34.63 -12.33 3.62
CA ALA A 263 34.16 -11.09 4.25
C ALA A 263 33.23 -10.27 3.35
N THR A 264 33.51 -10.19 2.04
CA THR A 264 32.69 -9.45 1.07
C THR A 264 31.35 -10.14 0.79
N VAL A 265 31.35 -11.45 0.51
CA VAL A 265 30.13 -12.22 0.19
C VAL A 265 29.27 -12.45 1.44
N VAL A 266 29.87 -12.69 2.60
CA VAL A 266 29.19 -12.83 3.90
C VAL A 266 28.62 -11.50 4.37
N SER A 267 29.30 -10.37 4.14
CA SER A 267 28.72 -9.04 4.41
C SER A 267 27.47 -8.79 3.56
N LEU A 268 27.51 -9.15 2.27
CA LEU A 268 26.38 -8.98 1.35
C LEU A 268 25.23 -9.94 1.69
N ALA A 269 25.52 -11.22 1.90
CA ALA A 269 24.52 -12.25 2.17
C ALA A 269 23.86 -12.12 3.55
N ARG A 270 24.61 -11.69 4.59
CA ARG A 270 24.05 -11.49 5.94
C ARG A 270 23.14 -10.27 6.04
N GLN A 271 23.29 -9.27 5.16
CA GLN A 271 22.39 -8.11 5.11
C GLN A 271 21.06 -8.43 4.39
N LEU A 272 21.02 -9.47 3.54
CA LEU A 272 19.90 -9.71 2.61
C LEU A 272 19.11 -11.01 2.87
N SER A 273 19.58 -11.90 3.75
CA SER A 273 18.89 -13.16 4.05
C SER A 273 17.71 -12.93 5.00
N ALA A 274 16.50 -12.79 4.46
CA ALA A 274 15.28 -12.53 5.25
C ALA A 274 14.40 -13.76 5.53
N ASP A 275 14.58 -14.90 4.83
CA ASP A 275 13.67 -16.04 5.01
C ASP A 275 14.39 -17.38 4.77
N THR A 276 14.92 -17.98 5.84
CA THR A 276 15.47 -19.35 5.80
C THR A 276 14.36 -20.33 6.16
N ARG A 277 13.66 -20.86 5.16
CA ARG A 277 12.67 -21.94 5.36
C ARG A 277 13.32 -23.30 5.18
N LEU A 278 13.32 -24.10 6.24
CA LEU A 278 13.62 -25.53 6.14
C LEU A 278 12.38 -26.24 5.60
N GLU A 279 12.34 -26.39 4.27
CA GLU A 279 11.39 -27.27 3.59
C GLU A 279 11.65 -28.75 3.99
N PRO A 280 10.64 -29.65 3.90
CA PRO A 280 10.77 -31.07 4.20
C PRO A 280 11.89 -31.80 3.43
N GLU A 281 12.38 -31.20 2.35
CA GLU A 281 13.40 -31.75 1.44
C GLU A 281 14.85 -31.34 1.79
N ARG A 282 15.08 -30.67 2.94
CA ARG A 282 16.43 -30.27 3.42
C ARG A 282 17.28 -29.57 2.36
N ARG A 283 16.71 -28.54 1.76
CA ARG A 283 17.43 -27.55 0.97
C ARG A 283 17.66 -26.28 1.79
N HIS A 284 18.74 -25.58 1.50
CA HIS A 284 18.98 -24.22 1.99
C HIS A 284 19.12 -23.30 0.78
N GLU A 285 18.33 -22.23 0.74
CA GLU A 285 18.33 -21.26 -0.37
C GLU A 285 18.60 -19.86 0.16
N MET A 286 19.42 -19.12 -0.58
CA MET A 286 19.69 -17.71 -0.36
C MET A 286 19.37 -16.94 -1.64
N THR A 287 18.56 -15.90 -1.49
CA THR A 287 18.18 -14.98 -2.57
C THR A 287 18.81 -13.63 -2.28
N MET A 288 19.63 -13.15 -3.22
CA MET A 288 20.46 -11.95 -3.06
C MET A 288 20.20 -10.99 -4.23
N PRO A 289 19.42 -9.91 -4.02
CA PRO A 289 19.34 -8.80 -4.96
C PRO A 289 20.72 -8.12 -5.11
N THR A 290 21.15 -7.83 -6.32
CA THR A 290 22.45 -7.18 -6.61
C THR A 290 22.39 -6.38 -7.91
N ASP A 291 23.13 -5.26 -7.96
CA ASP A 291 23.31 -4.49 -9.20
C ASP A 291 24.34 -5.13 -10.15
N ASP A 292 25.15 -6.07 -9.63
CA ASP A 292 26.22 -6.73 -10.37
C ASP A 292 26.17 -8.26 -10.15
N PRO A 293 25.31 -8.99 -10.89
CA PRO A 293 25.10 -10.41 -10.68
C PRO A 293 26.31 -11.26 -11.07
N GLU A 294 27.08 -10.86 -12.09
CA GLU A 294 28.17 -11.69 -12.62
C GLU A 294 29.31 -11.90 -11.59
N PRO A 295 29.87 -10.84 -10.94
CA PRO A 295 30.89 -11.03 -9.92
C PRO A 295 30.38 -11.75 -8.69
N LEU A 296 29.12 -11.53 -8.30
CA LEU A 296 28.52 -12.23 -7.16
C LEU A 296 28.37 -13.73 -7.46
N VAL A 297 27.86 -14.09 -8.63
CA VAL A 297 27.77 -15.48 -9.10
C VAL A 297 29.15 -16.14 -9.11
N ALA A 298 30.16 -15.48 -9.70
CA ALA A 298 31.52 -16.01 -9.76
C ALA A 298 32.11 -16.23 -8.36
N ALA A 299 31.90 -15.28 -7.43
CA ALA A 299 32.37 -15.38 -6.05
C ALA A 299 31.68 -16.51 -5.28
N LEU A 300 30.36 -16.68 -5.46
CA LEU A 300 29.60 -17.77 -4.84
C LEU A 300 30.08 -19.13 -5.34
N ILE A 301 30.27 -19.30 -6.65
CA ILE A 301 30.77 -20.55 -7.23
C ILE A 301 32.17 -20.86 -6.71
N ALA A 302 33.09 -19.89 -6.77
CA ALA A 302 34.47 -20.09 -6.31
C ALA A 302 34.55 -20.48 -4.83
N SER A 303 33.66 -19.93 -3.99
CA SER A 303 33.67 -20.17 -2.54
C SER A 303 32.93 -21.45 -2.14
N LEU A 304 31.78 -21.73 -2.76
CA LEU A 304 30.90 -22.82 -2.32
C LEU A 304 31.09 -24.12 -3.10
N ALA A 305 31.38 -24.06 -4.40
CA ALA A 305 31.46 -25.26 -5.24
C ALA A 305 32.54 -26.26 -4.77
N PRO A 306 33.72 -25.85 -4.23
CA PRO A 306 34.69 -26.80 -3.69
C PRO A 306 34.17 -27.66 -2.53
N THR A 307 33.21 -27.14 -1.76
CA THR A 307 32.63 -27.84 -0.60
C THR A 307 31.40 -28.65 -1.01
N TRP A 308 30.54 -28.06 -1.84
CA TRP A 308 29.20 -28.59 -2.11
C TRP A 308 29.07 -29.32 -3.46
N GLY A 309 30.05 -29.15 -4.36
CA GLY A 309 30.06 -29.81 -5.68
C GLY A 309 28.76 -29.59 -6.45
N ASP A 310 28.19 -30.68 -6.99
CA ASP A 310 26.96 -30.65 -7.77
C ASP A 310 25.69 -30.43 -6.93
N ARG A 311 25.79 -30.47 -5.59
CA ARG A 311 24.66 -30.15 -4.69
C ARG A 311 24.43 -28.64 -4.55
N LEU A 312 25.39 -27.83 -4.98
CA LEU A 312 25.22 -26.39 -5.10
C LEU A 312 24.55 -26.06 -6.43
N THR A 313 23.51 -25.24 -6.39
CA THR A 313 22.99 -24.53 -7.55
C THR A 313 23.21 -23.04 -7.36
N VAL A 314 23.94 -22.41 -8.28
CA VAL A 314 24.02 -20.94 -8.35
C VAL A 314 23.35 -20.52 -9.65
N ALA A 315 22.33 -19.68 -9.55
CA ALA A 315 21.63 -19.14 -10.68
C ALA A 315 21.40 -17.65 -10.50
N TRP A 316 21.17 -16.93 -11.58
CA TRP A 316 20.78 -15.54 -11.51
C TRP A 316 19.73 -15.21 -12.55
N ARG A 317 18.94 -14.18 -12.29
CA ARG A 317 17.98 -13.62 -13.25
C ARG A 317 18.18 -12.12 -13.33
N ALA A 318 17.97 -11.55 -14.52
CA ALA A 318 18.14 -10.12 -14.73
C ALA A 318 17.10 -9.27 -14.01
N ASN A 319 15.90 -9.83 -13.78
CA ASN A 319 14.79 -9.25 -13.04
C ASN A 319 13.80 -10.35 -12.64
N ASP A 320 12.71 -10.00 -11.96
CA ASP A 320 11.78 -10.97 -11.39
C ASP A 320 11.05 -11.85 -12.42
N ASP A 321 10.90 -11.37 -13.66
CA ASP A 321 10.24 -12.08 -14.75
C ASP A 321 11.19 -12.91 -15.62
N ALA A 322 12.50 -12.63 -15.55
CA ALA A 322 13.48 -13.34 -16.33
C ALA A 322 13.64 -14.78 -15.80
N PRO A 323 13.74 -15.78 -16.69
CA PRO A 323 14.08 -17.13 -16.25
C PRO A 323 15.48 -17.11 -15.62
N PHE A 324 15.65 -17.91 -14.57
CA PHE A 324 16.96 -18.10 -13.96
C PHE A 324 17.94 -18.73 -14.94
N GLN A 325 19.09 -18.09 -15.12
CA GLN A 325 20.25 -18.62 -15.79
C GLN A 325 21.11 -19.35 -14.76
N VAL A 326 21.15 -20.68 -14.85
CA VAL A 326 21.97 -21.50 -13.95
C VAL A 326 23.43 -21.43 -14.38
N ALA A 327 24.27 -20.92 -13.49
CA ALA A 327 25.71 -20.79 -13.68
C ALA A 327 26.50 -21.98 -13.08
N HIS A 328 25.93 -22.68 -12.09
CA HIS A 328 26.51 -23.89 -11.52
C HIS A 328 25.42 -24.88 -11.06
N PRO A 329 25.54 -26.19 -11.35
CA PRO A 329 26.41 -26.74 -12.39
C PRO A 329 25.97 -26.22 -13.78
N GLU A 330 26.92 -26.08 -14.70
CA GLU A 330 26.64 -25.55 -16.05
C GLU A 330 25.56 -26.39 -16.76
N GLY A 331 24.51 -25.74 -17.26
CA GLY A 331 23.40 -26.40 -17.95
C GLY A 331 22.34 -27.03 -17.03
N GLY A 332 22.39 -26.78 -15.72
CA GLY A 332 21.32 -27.14 -14.80
C GLY A 332 20.02 -26.36 -15.04
N THR A 333 18.93 -26.81 -14.42
CA THR A 333 17.63 -26.11 -14.43
C THR A 333 17.24 -25.75 -13.01
N LEU A 334 16.85 -24.48 -12.79
CA LEU A 334 16.22 -24.04 -11.55
C LEU A 334 14.75 -23.73 -11.84
N THR A 335 13.85 -24.61 -11.39
CA THR A 335 12.40 -24.35 -11.45
C THR A 335 11.98 -23.54 -10.23
N GLN A 336 11.27 -22.44 -10.45
CA GLN A 336 10.45 -21.82 -9.41
C GLN A 336 9.34 -22.83 -9.07
N GLU A 337 9.36 -23.35 -7.86
CA GLU A 337 8.22 -24.11 -7.31
C GLU A 337 7.23 -23.17 -6.64
#